data_AF-A0A6L7YXZ5-F1
#
_entry.id   AF-A0A6L7YXZ5-F1
#
_cell.length_a   1.000
_cell.length_b   1.000
_cell.length_c   1.000
_cell.angle_alpha   90.00
_cell.angle_beta   90.00
_cell.angle_gamma   90.00
#
_symmetry.space_group_name_H-M   'P 1'
#
loop_
_entity.id
_entity.type
_entity.pdbx_description
1 polymer ?
#
loop_
_entity_poly.entity_id
_entity_poly.type
_entity_poly.pdbx_seq_one_letter_code
_entity_poly.pdbx_strand_id
1 'polypeptide(L)'
;MTTATKPPHLEDPRPNGRPGAATPLLPAAILCLVACGPGGEDATADRSGEAGAAGFPAGSTAGFTADEIASPAAPGSGQPFLAPAGGGVWMSWTEPSPGGHRVAVSRYDGHSWSSPATVAEGDGFFVNWADFPTVRSYGELLVVHWLQRGGQGTYDYGIRIAWSADRGATWSAPWTPHEDGTPTEHGFVSLFERDGEVWAAWLDGRAMTVPGGPMSVRARSLPVAVSAAGGT
;
A
#
# COMPACT_ATOMS: atom_id res chain seq x y z
N MET A 1 -3.80 23.88 -61.24
CA MET A 1 -5.22 23.77 -60.89
C MET A 1 -5.52 22.30 -60.66
N THR A 2 -5.50 21.87 -59.40
CA THR A 2 -5.85 20.52 -58.96
C THR A 2 -6.67 20.71 -57.69
N THR A 3 -7.97 20.49 -57.80
CA THR A 3 -8.96 20.70 -56.74
C THR A 3 -8.91 19.54 -55.76
N ALA A 4 -8.63 19.84 -54.50
CA ALA A 4 -8.73 18.92 -53.37
C ALA A 4 -10.19 18.88 -52.90
N THR A 5 -10.80 17.69 -52.89
CA THR A 5 -12.15 17.47 -52.39
C THR A 5 -12.08 17.01 -50.93
N LYS A 6 -12.54 17.89 -50.02
CA LYS A 6 -12.68 17.64 -48.57
C LYS A 6 -13.81 16.63 -48.31
N PRO A 7 -13.66 15.62 -47.43
CA PRO A 7 -14.77 14.75 -47.05
C PRO A 7 -15.70 15.46 -46.03
N PRO A 8 -17.01 15.15 -46.02
CA PRO A 8 -17.98 15.85 -45.20
C PRO A 8 -17.91 15.46 -43.71
N HIS A 9 -18.26 16.42 -42.86
CA HIS A 9 -18.44 16.30 -41.42
C HIS A 9 -19.52 15.26 -41.08
N LEU A 10 -19.21 14.35 -40.16
CA LEU A 10 -20.19 13.51 -39.49
C LEU A 10 -20.72 14.30 -38.28
N GLU A 11 -21.97 14.73 -38.33
CA GLU A 11 -22.67 15.32 -37.18
C GLU A 11 -23.05 14.22 -36.18
N ASP A 12 -22.72 14.44 -34.91
CA ASP A 12 -23.07 13.59 -33.78
C ASP A 12 -24.45 14.00 -33.22
N PRO A 13 -25.50 13.15 -33.29
CA PRO A 13 -26.78 13.45 -32.69
C PRO A 13 -26.76 13.09 -31.20
N ARG A 14 -26.63 14.10 -30.33
CA ARG A 14 -26.94 13.99 -28.90
C ARG A 14 -28.40 13.53 -28.70
N PRO A 15 -28.68 12.49 -27.91
CA PRO A 15 -29.95 12.36 -27.22
C PRO A 15 -29.84 12.94 -25.81
N ASN A 16 -30.60 14.01 -25.56
CA ASN A 16 -30.95 14.47 -24.23
C ASN A 16 -31.78 13.38 -23.52
N GLY A 17 -31.17 12.64 -22.61
CA GLY A 17 -31.85 11.74 -21.68
C GLY A 17 -31.38 12.04 -20.26
N ARG A 18 -32.29 12.55 -19.42
CA ARG A 18 -32.06 12.75 -17.99
C ARG A 18 -31.68 11.42 -17.34
N PRO A 19 -30.59 11.31 -16.54
CA PRO A 19 -30.38 10.12 -15.75
C PRO A 19 -31.46 10.07 -14.66
N GLY A 20 -32.22 8.97 -14.66
CA GLY A 20 -33.13 8.62 -13.57
C GLY A 20 -32.36 8.51 -12.26
N ALA A 21 -33.01 8.94 -11.18
CA ALA A 21 -32.48 8.88 -9.83
C ALA A 21 -32.01 7.45 -9.51
N ALA A 22 -30.69 7.28 -9.38
CA ALA A 22 -30.13 6.10 -8.78
C ALA A 22 -30.55 6.05 -7.31
N THR A 23 -31.33 5.04 -6.95
CA THR A 23 -31.66 4.71 -5.56
C THR A 23 -30.34 4.48 -4.81
N PRO A 24 -30.05 5.18 -3.70
CA PRO A 24 -28.86 4.89 -2.93
C PRO A 24 -29.04 3.55 -2.24
N LEU A 25 -28.25 2.55 -2.64
CA LEU A 25 -27.99 1.36 -1.83
C LEU A 25 -27.29 1.84 -0.55
N LEU A 26 -28.01 1.81 0.58
CA LEU A 26 -27.42 1.98 1.90
C LEU A 26 -26.26 0.98 2.05
N PRO A 27 -25.10 1.38 2.61
CA PRO A 27 -24.12 0.40 3.03
C PRO A 27 -24.76 -0.43 4.15
N ALA A 28 -24.82 -1.74 3.96
CA ALA A 28 -25.12 -2.68 5.02
C ALA A 28 -24.04 -2.49 6.11
N ALA A 29 -24.41 -1.82 7.20
CA ALA A 29 -23.60 -1.75 8.40
C ALA A 29 -23.45 -3.19 8.93
N ILE A 30 -22.25 -3.76 8.75
CA ILE A 30 -21.88 -4.99 9.46
C ILE A 30 -21.66 -4.56 10.91
N LEU A 31 -22.73 -4.70 11.70
CA LEU A 31 -22.68 -4.61 13.16
C LEU A 31 -21.84 -5.79 13.65
N CYS A 32 -20.58 -5.53 14.00
CA CYS A 32 -19.77 -6.47 14.76
C CYS A 32 -20.36 -6.57 16.17
N LEU A 33 -21.21 -7.59 16.40
CA LEU A 33 -21.62 -7.97 17.74
C LEU A 33 -20.44 -8.64 18.44
N VAL A 34 -19.70 -7.85 19.21
CA VAL A 34 -18.83 -8.36 20.27
C VAL A 34 -19.74 -8.75 21.44
N ALA A 35 -20.06 -10.04 21.55
CA ALA A 35 -20.75 -10.57 22.72
C ALA A 35 -19.71 -10.84 23.82
N CYS A 36 -19.79 -10.08 24.92
CA CYS A 36 -19.02 -10.32 26.12
C CYS A 36 -20.01 -10.53 27.30
N GLY A 37 -20.08 -11.76 27.81
CA GLY A 37 -20.48 -12.07 29.19
C GLY A 37 -21.98 -12.04 29.57
N PRO A 38 -22.34 -12.65 30.72
CA PRO A 38 -23.40 -13.65 30.80
C PRO A 38 -24.69 -13.20 31.51
N GLY A 39 -25.79 -13.90 31.21
CA GLY A 39 -27.01 -13.92 32.01
C GLY A 39 -27.81 -15.19 31.70
N GLY A 40 -28.17 -15.96 32.74
CA GLY A 40 -28.94 -17.21 32.67
C GLY A 40 -30.32 -17.03 32.01
N GLU A 41 -31.07 -18.07 31.67
CA GLU A 41 -31.49 -19.18 32.54
C GLU A 41 -31.77 -20.48 31.74
N ASP A 42 -31.50 -21.61 32.41
CA ASP A 42 -32.05 -22.96 32.30
C ASP A 42 -32.37 -23.61 30.94
N ALA A 43 -31.45 -24.49 30.51
CA ALA A 43 -31.83 -25.79 29.96
C ALA A 43 -30.73 -26.83 30.23
N THR A 44 -31.07 -27.82 31.05
CA THR A 44 -30.21 -28.95 31.44
C THR A 44 -29.84 -29.80 30.24
N ALA A 45 -28.54 -29.92 29.95
CA ALA A 45 -28.00 -31.01 29.13
C ALA A 45 -26.70 -31.52 29.75
N ASP A 46 -26.78 -32.75 30.25
CA ASP A 46 -25.69 -33.60 30.72
C ASP A 46 -24.61 -33.76 29.65
N ARG A 47 -23.39 -33.31 29.97
CA ARG A 47 -22.15 -33.73 29.30
C ARG A 47 -21.06 -33.87 30.33
N SER A 48 -20.97 -35.06 30.90
CA SER A 48 -19.75 -35.59 31.51
C SER A 48 -18.62 -35.63 30.47
N GLY A 49 -17.65 -34.74 30.64
CA GLY A 49 -16.46 -34.64 29.80
C GLY A 49 -15.57 -33.52 30.33
N GLU A 50 -14.76 -33.82 31.34
CA GLU A 50 -13.69 -32.93 31.82
C GLU A 50 -12.65 -32.73 30.71
N ALA A 51 -12.83 -31.66 29.94
CA ALA A 51 -11.72 -31.02 29.25
C ALA A 51 -11.29 -29.85 30.15
N GLY A 52 -10.15 -30.02 30.83
CA GLY A 52 -9.52 -28.95 31.59
C GLY A 52 -9.24 -27.76 30.67
N ALA A 53 -10.09 -26.74 30.74
CA ALA A 53 -9.79 -25.44 30.16
C ALA A 53 -8.64 -24.86 30.96
N ALA A 54 -7.42 -25.01 30.45
CA ALA A 54 -6.31 -24.17 30.88
C ALA A 54 -6.74 -22.73 30.60
N GLY A 55 -7.22 -22.04 31.64
CA GLY A 55 -7.63 -20.66 31.56
C GLY A 55 -6.45 -19.85 31.03
N PHE A 56 -6.67 -19.10 29.95
CA PHE A 56 -5.71 -18.09 29.54
C PHE A 56 -5.45 -17.20 30.77
N PRO A 57 -4.18 -16.92 31.12
CA PRO A 57 -3.89 -16.04 32.24
C PRO A 57 -4.63 -14.73 31.99
N ALA A 58 -5.41 -14.28 32.97
CA ALA A 58 -6.09 -13.00 32.91
C ALA A 58 -5.03 -11.94 32.59
N GLY A 59 -5.08 -11.41 31.36
CA GLY A 59 -4.18 -10.38 30.91
C GLY A 59 -4.25 -9.21 31.87
N SER A 60 -3.09 -8.70 32.27
CA SER A 60 -2.97 -7.48 33.06
C SER A 60 -3.87 -6.39 32.46
N THR A 61 -4.82 -5.88 33.24
CA THR A 61 -5.61 -4.69 32.91
C THR A 61 -4.81 -3.41 33.20
N ALA A 62 -3.49 -3.44 33.04
CA ALA A 62 -2.69 -2.23 33.08
C ALA A 62 -3.28 -1.27 32.03
N GLY A 63 -3.85 -0.17 32.51
CA GLY A 63 -4.49 0.82 31.65
C GLY A 63 -3.45 1.39 30.70
N PHE A 64 -3.64 1.19 29.41
CA PHE A 64 -2.87 1.89 28.40
C PHE A 64 -3.49 3.28 28.20
N THR A 65 -2.67 4.32 28.25
CA THR A 65 -3.04 5.65 27.77
C THR A 65 -2.59 5.76 26.33
N ALA A 66 -3.45 6.31 25.47
CA ALA A 66 -3.14 6.58 24.07
C ALA A 66 -3.25 8.08 23.84
N ASP A 67 -2.19 8.67 23.30
CA ASP A 67 -2.18 10.06 22.87
C ASP A 67 -2.40 10.11 21.36
N GLU A 68 -3.23 11.05 20.93
CA GLU A 68 -3.45 11.30 19.50
C GLU A 68 -2.26 12.10 18.93
N ILE A 69 -1.69 11.60 17.84
CA ILE A 69 -0.63 12.29 17.10
C ILE A 69 -1.22 12.78 15.78
N ALA A 70 -1.15 14.09 15.55
CA ALA A 70 -1.59 14.68 14.29
C ALA A 70 -0.83 14.08 13.10
N SER A 71 -1.55 13.66 12.07
CA SER A 71 -0.95 13.11 10.85
C SER A 71 -0.20 14.18 10.05
N PRO A 72 0.99 13.88 9.49
CA PRO A 72 1.70 14.79 8.60
C PRO A 72 1.13 14.79 7.17
N ALA A 73 0.20 13.89 6.86
CA ALA A 73 -0.35 13.73 5.51
C ALA A 73 -1.49 14.74 5.23
N ALA A 74 -1.51 15.30 4.01
CA ALA A 74 -2.55 16.25 3.63
C ALA A 74 -3.93 15.58 3.40
N PRO A 75 -5.03 16.36 3.39
CA PRO A 75 -6.36 15.83 3.07
C PRO A 75 -6.40 15.07 1.74
N GLY A 76 -7.10 13.94 1.71
CA GLY A 76 -7.19 13.07 0.54
C GLY A 76 -6.04 12.05 0.41
N SER A 77 -5.06 12.09 1.31
CA SER A 77 -4.03 11.04 1.41
C SER A 77 -4.61 9.69 1.81
N GLY A 78 -3.93 8.61 1.43
CA GLY A 78 -4.32 7.25 1.76
C GLY A 78 -3.14 6.28 1.81
N GLN A 79 -3.46 5.02 2.10
CA GLN A 79 -2.49 3.91 2.10
C GLN A 79 -1.27 4.16 3.03
N PRO A 80 -1.46 4.57 4.29
CA PRO A 80 -0.34 4.81 5.18
C PRO A 80 0.37 3.51 5.55
N PHE A 81 1.69 3.56 5.66
CA PHE A 81 2.51 2.48 6.21
C PHE A 81 3.51 3.04 7.21
N LEU A 82 3.62 2.39 8.37
CA LEU A 82 4.56 2.77 9.43
C LEU A 82 5.67 1.73 9.57
N ALA A 83 6.91 2.19 9.66
CA ALA A 83 8.09 1.36 9.91
C ALA A 83 8.93 1.91 11.07
N PRO A 84 9.50 1.04 11.94
CA PRO A 84 10.46 1.46 12.95
C PRO A 84 11.69 2.16 12.34
N ALA A 85 12.20 3.17 13.04
CA ALA A 85 13.28 4.04 12.59
C ALA A 85 14.12 4.58 13.75
N GLY A 86 14.94 3.73 14.37
CA GLY A 86 15.95 4.10 15.39
C GLY A 86 15.49 5.18 16.37
N GLY A 87 14.63 4.83 17.33
CA GLY A 87 14.06 5.77 18.31
C GLY A 87 12.81 6.53 17.82
N GLY A 88 12.33 6.25 16.61
CA GLY A 88 11.12 6.82 16.04
C GLY A 88 10.46 5.90 15.02
N VAL A 89 9.61 6.47 14.16
CA VAL A 89 8.98 5.75 13.05
C VAL A 89 9.06 6.55 11.75
N TRP A 90 9.22 5.86 10.62
CA TRP A 90 8.94 6.42 9.30
C TRP A 90 7.50 6.12 8.94
N MET A 91 6.83 7.09 8.32
CA MET A 91 5.55 6.89 7.64
C MET A 91 5.73 7.12 6.14
N SER A 92 5.17 6.25 5.31
CA SER A 92 4.93 6.49 3.89
C SER A 92 3.43 6.52 3.60
N TRP A 93 3.03 7.30 2.60
CA TRP A 93 1.63 7.35 2.14
C TRP A 93 1.56 7.79 0.68
N THR A 94 0.40 7.54 0.08
CA THR A 94 0.05 8.13 -1.22
C THR A 94 -0.74 9.42 -0.97
N GLU A 95 -0.38 10.49 -1.68
CA GLU A 95 -1.05 11.78 -1.59
C GLU A 95 -1.48 12.27 -2.98
N PRO A 96 -2.67 12.87 -3.14
CA PRO A 96 -3.05 13.55 -4.37
C PRO A 96 -2.08 14.69 -4.72
N SER A 97 -1.74 14.82 -5.99
CA SER A 97 -0.96 15.95 -6.51
C SER A 97 -1.66 16.54 -7.74
N PRO A 98 -1.33 17.78 -8.17
CA PRO A 98 -1.97 18.39 -9.34
C PRO A 98 -1.87 17.54 -10.62
N GLY A 99 -0.79 16.76 -10.76
CA GLY A 99 -0.52 15.88 -11.89
C GLY A 99 -0.91 14.43 -11.68
N GLY A 100 -1.59 14.07 -10.59
CA GLY A 100 -1.97 12.70 -10.28
C GLY A 100 -1.77 12.39 -8.80
N HIS A 101 -0.71 11.64 -8.50
CA HIS A 101 -0.37 11.28 -7.13
C HIS A 101 1.13 11.45 -6.88
N ARG A 102 1.48 11.50 -5.59
CA ARG A 102 2.85 11.35 -5.12
C ARG A 102 2.92 10.33 -4.00
N VAL A 103 4.10 9.75 -3.82
CA VAL A 103 4.46 9.05 -2.59
C VAL A 103 5.29 9.98 -1.75
N ALA A 104 4.85 10.16 -0.52
CA ALA A 104 5.51 11.01 0.46
C ALA A 104 5.94 10.19 1.67
N VAL A 105 6.99 10.67 2.34
CA VAL A 105 7.47 10.11 3.61
C VAL A 105 7.68 11.20 4.65
N SER A 106 7.55 10.83 5.92
CA SER A 106 7.89 11.69 7.06
C SER A 106 8.36 10.83 8.23
N ARG A 107 9.30 11.36 9.03
CA ARG A 107 9.81 10.69 10.23
C ARG A 107 9.20 11.32 11.46
N TYR A 108 8.70 10.48 12.35
CA TYR A 108 8.37 10.86 13.72
C TYR A 108 9.57 10.55 14.62
N ASP A 109 10.03 11.53 15.39
CA ASP A 109 11.19 11.42 16.28
C ASP A 109 10.83 11.09 17.75
N GLY A 110 9.56 10.79 18.02
CA GLY A 110 9.04 10.61 19.37
C GLY A 110 8.30 11.84 19.91
N HIS A 111 8.42 13.00 19.24
CA HIS A 111 7.74 14.23 19.62
C HIS A 111 6.99 14.87 18.44
N SER A 112 7.60 14.89 17.26
CA SER A 112 7.06 15.58 16.09
C SER A 112 7.36 14.86 14.78
N TRP A 113 6.53 15.12 13.78
CA TRP A 113 6.80 14.73 12.40
C TRP A 113 7.73 15.72 11.71
N SER A 114 8.67 15.23 10.92
CA SER A 114 9.40 16.04 9.96
C SER A 114 8.48 16.56 8.85
N SER A 115 8.89 17.63 8.16
CA SER A 115 8.23 18.03 6.91
C SER A 115 8.16 16.84 5.94
N PRO A 116 7.00 16.58 5.30
CA PRO A 116 6.90 15.53 4.29
C PRO A 116 7.89 15.74 3.14
N ALA A 117 8.60 14.67 2.79
CA ALA A 117 9.47 14.62 1.62
C ALA A 117 8.80 13.80 0.51
N THR A 118 8.80 14.32 -0.72
CA THR A 118 8.30 13.60 -1.89
C THR A 118 9.38 12.63 -2.39
N VAL A 119 9.00 11.36 -2.54
CA VAL A 119 9.84 10.31 -3.12
C VAL A 119 9.68 10.26 -4.64
N ALA A 120 8.44 10.30 -5.10
CA ALA A 120 8.07 10.27 -6.51
C ALA A 120 6.69 10.93 -6.71
N GLU A 121 6.46 11.53 -7.88
CA GLU A 121 5.21 12.20 -8.25
C GLU A 121 4.93 12.04 -9.75
N GLY A 122 3.65 11.90 -10.12
CA GLY A 122 3.22 11.77 -11.51
C GLY A 122 1.80 11.22 -11.68
N ASP A 123 1.39 11.01 -12.92
CA ASP A 123 0.06 10.50 -13.31
C ASP A 123 -0.02 8.96 -13.36
N GLY A 124 1.14 8.29 -13.48
CA GLY A 124 1.22 6.85 -13.67
C GLY A 124 0.96 5.98 -12.43
N PHE A 125 0.64 6.55 -11.27
CA PHE A 125 0.47 5.76 -10.04
C PHE A 125 -0.72 4.79 -10.13
N PHE A 126 -0.50 3.54 -9.72
CA PHE A 126 -1.58 2.58 -9.49
C PHE A 126 -1.99 2.63 -8.01
N VAL A 127 -3.07 3.36 -7.73
CA VAL A 127 -3.62 3.51 -6.38
C VAL A 127 -4.81 2.57 -6.22
N ASN A 128 -4.77 1.72 -5.20
CA ASN A 128 -5.83 0.76 -4.90
C ASN A 128 -6.03 0.60 -3.37
N TRP A 129 -6.95 -0.27 -2.96
CA TRP A 129 -7.29 -0.48 -1.54
C TRP A 129 -6.47 -1.59 -0.85
N ALA A 130 -5.68 -2.36 -1.60
CA ALA A 130 -5.04 -3.59 -1.15
C ALA A 130 -3.52 -3.46 -0.97
N ASP A 131 -2.88 -2.54 -1.69
CA ASP A 131 -1.44 -2.34 -1.70
C ASP A 131 -1.10 -0.87 -1.37
N PHE A 132 0.03 -0.67 -0.72
CA PHE A 132 0.40 0.60 -0.10
C PHE A 132 1.91 0.86 -0.25
N PRO A 133 2.30 2.12 -0.51
CA PRO A 133 3.72 2.45 -0.56
C PRO A 133 4.35 2.14 0.80
N THR A 134 5.44 1.39 0.80
CA THR A 134 6.14 0.99 2.03
C THR A 134 7.51 1.62 2.07
N VAL A 135 7.78 2.36 3.14
CA VAL A 135 9.11 2.82 3.55
C VAL A 135 9.75 1.82 4.53
N ARG A 136 11.04 1.55 4.35
CA ARG A 136 11.87 0.82 5.32
C ARG A 136 13.22 1.50 5.46
N SER A 137 13.80 1.39 6.66
CA SER A 137 15.14 1.88 6.97
C SER A 137 16.09 0.72 7.26
N TYR A 138 17.31 0.81 6.75
CA TYR A 138 18.41 -0.13 6.93
C TYR A 138 19.65 0.69 7.29
N GLY A 139 19.76 1.07 8.56
CA GLY A 139 20.69 2.11 9.01
C GLY A 139 20.33 3.47 8.40
N GLU A 140 21.25 4.01 7.60
CA GLU A 140 21.10 5.29 6.90
C GLU A 140 20.30 5.19 5.61
N LEU A 141 20.22 3.98 5.04
CA LEU A 141 19.53 3.71 3.80
C LEU A 141 18.02 3.69 4.05
N LEU A 142 17.29 4.52 3.32
CA LEU A 142 15.83 4.39 3.19
C LEU A 142 15.50 3.75 1.85
N VAL A 143 14.52 2.85 1.86
CA VAL A 143 13.99 2.21 0.66
C VAL A 143 12.48 2.38 0.68
N VAL A 144 11.94 2.88 -0.43
CA VAL A 144 10.51 3.10 -0.61
C VAL A 144 10.07 2.43 -1.90
N HIS A 145 8.99 1.65 -1.82
CA HIS A 145 8.33 1.13 -3.01
C HIS A 145 6.95 1.76 -3.20
N TRP A 146 6.45 1.68 -4.43
CA TRP A 146 5.08 1.99 -4.82
C TRP A 146 4.70 1.24 -6.09
N LEU A 147 3.43 1.32 -6.48
CA LEU A 147 2.94 0.73 -7.71
C LEU A 147 2.71 1.78 -8.80
N GLN A 148 3.03 1.40 -10.03
CA GLN A 148 2.81 2.21 -11.23
C GLN A 148 2.01 1.40 -12.25
N ARG A 149 1.01 2.04 -12.88
CA ARG A 149 0.27 1.47 -14.01
C ARG A 149 1.22 1.22 -15.18
N GLY A 150 0.99 0.11 -15.86
CA GLY A 150 1.49 -0.08 -17.22
C GLY A 150 0.54 0.54 -18.25
N GLY A 151 0.61 0.04 -19.47
CA GLY A 151 -0.08 0.61 -20.62
C GLY A 151 -1.32 -0.16 -21.07
N GLN A 152 -1.63 -1.32 -20.50
CA GLN A 152 -2.59 -2.27 -21.07
C GLN A 152 -3.55 -2.88 -20.03
N GLY A 153 -4.84 -2.60 -20.15
CA GLY A 153 -5.85 -3.26 -19.30
C GLY A 153 -5.83 -2.80 -17.84
N THR A 154 -6.68 -3.43 -17.02
CA THR A 154 -6.93 -2.98 -15.63
C THR A 154 -5.86 -3.43 -14.64
N TYR A 155 -5.22 -4.57 -14.92
CA TYR A 155 -4.32 -5.28 -14.01
C TYR A 155 -2.86 -5.30 -14.49
N ASP A 156 -2.53 -4.38 -15.40
CA ASP A 156 -1.14 -4.09 -15.77
C ASP A 156 -0.60 -3.02 -14.83
N TYR A 157 0.11 -3.47 -13.81
CA TYR A 157 0.82 -2.58 -12.89
C TYR A 157 2.09 -3.25 -12.39
N GLY A 158 3.10 -2.42 -12.16
CA GLY A 158 4.43 -2.82 -11.80
C GLY A 158 4.95 -2.10 -10.55
N ILE A 159 5.81 -2.82 -9.84
CA ILE A 159 6.59 -2.30 -8.72
C ILE A 159 7.60 -1.26 -9.19
N ARG A 160 7.66 -0.14 -8.48
CA ARG A 160 8.74 0.84 -8.52
C ARG A 160 9.37 0.95 -7.15
N ILE A 161 10.68 1.11 -7.11
CA ILE A 161 11.46 1.27 -5.88
C ILE A 161 12.43 2.43 -6.07
N ALA A 162 12.51 3.31 -5.07
CA ALA A 162 13.58 4.28 -4.95
C ALA A 162 14.21 4.18 -3.56
N TRP A 163 15.45 4.63 -3.45
CA TRP A 163 16.17 4.64 -2.18
C TRP A 163 16.88 5.97 -1.96
N SER A 164 17.16 6.25 -0.70
CA SER A 164 17.89 7.42 -0.25
C SER A 164 19.05 6.97 0.64
N ALA A 165 20.25 7.43 0.34
CA ALA A 165 21.46 7.17 1.13
C ALA A 165 21.76 8.28 2.15
N ASP A 166 20.88 9.29 2.26
CA ASP A 166 21.05 10.49 3.07
C ASP A 166 19.79 10.79 3.92
N ARG A 167 19.16 9.73 4.44
CA ARG A 167 17.98 9.78 5.32
C ARG A 167 16.77 10.54 4.73
N GLY A 168 16.58 10.45 3.42
CA GLY A 168 15.41 10.98 2.70
C GLY A 168 15.60 12.38 2.12
N ALA A 169 16.81 12.95 2.15
CA ALA A 169 17.08 14.26 1.58
C ALA A 169 17.14 14.22 0.05
N THR A 170 17.71 13.16 -0.53
CA THR A 170 17.71 12.89 -1.97
C THR A 170 17.32 11.45 -2.27
N TRP A 171 16.74 11.23 -3.46
CA TRP A 171 16.22 9.93 -3.89
C TRP A 171 16.86 9.50 -5.21
N SER A 172 17.09 8.19 -5.33
CA SER A 172 17.51 7.57 -6.59
C SER A 172 16.45 7.73 -7.68
N ALA A 173 16.85 7.51 -8.93
CA ALA A 173 15.86 7.24 -9.98
C ALA A 173 15.03 5.99 -9.61
N PRO A 174 13.74 5.94 -9.95
CA PRO A 174 12.92 4.74 -9.74
C PRO A 174 13.45 3.54 -10.50
N TRP A 175 13.53 2.40 -9.83
CA TRP A 175 13.97 1.11 -10.36
C TRP A 175 12.83 0.08 -10.31
N THR A 176 12.85 -0.89 -11.24
CA THR A 176 11.86 -1.97 -11.33
C THR A 176 12.52 -3.32 -11.05
N PRO A 177 12.02 -4.13 -10.09
CA PRO A 177 12.63 -5.41 -9.77
C PRO A 177 12.28 -6.54 -10.75
N HIS A 178 11.16 -6.46 -11.47
CA HIS A 178 10.72 -7.43 -12.47
C HIS A 178 11.05 -6.97 -13.91
N GLU A 179 11.33 -7.92 -14.80
CA GLU A 179 11.86 -7.65 -16.15
C GLU A 179 11.16 -8.47 -17.26
N ASP A 180 10.13 -9.26 -16.93
CA ASP A 180 9.45 -10.11 -17.92
C ASP A 180 8.60 -9.32 -18.92
N GLY A 181 8.26 -8.06 -18.61
CA GLY A 181 7.54 -7.16 -19.51
C GLY A 181 6.10 -7.58 -19.80
N THR A 182 5.54 -8.52 -19.04
CA THR A 182 4.14 -8.92 -19.22
C THR A 182 3.20 -7.86 -18.66
N PRO A 183 2.09 -7.52 -19.35
CA PRO A 183 1.10 -6.56 -18.86
C PRO A 183 0.20 -7.23 -17.81
N THR A 184 0.79 -7.60 -16.68
CA THR A 184 0.14 -8.33 -15.58
C THR A 184 0.53 -7.75 -14.23
N GLU A 185 -0.12 -8.24 -13.19
CA GLU A 185 0.04 -7.77 -11.83
C GLU A 185 1.41 -8.09 -11.25
N HIS A 186 2.08 -7.08 -10.73
CA HIS A 186 3.26 -7.21 -9.88
C HIS A 186 3.11 -6.29 -8.68
N GLY A 187 2.94 -6.87 -7.49
CA GLY A 187 2.66 -6.09 -6.27
C GLY A 187 2.74 -6.92 -4.99
N PHE A 188 2.11 -6.42 -3.93
CA PHE A 188 2.15 -6.97 -2.57
C PHE A 188 3.59 -7.11 -2.07
N VAL A 189 4.33 -6.00 -2.13
CA VAL A 189 5.79 -6.02 -1.94
C VAL A 189 6.14 -6.08 -0.46
N SER A 190 7.05 -6.99 -0.12
CA SER A 190 7.75 -7.01 1.16
C SER A 190 9.21 -6.64 0.96
N LEU A 191 9.69 -5.64 1.70
CA LEU A 191 11.10 -5.26 1.76
C LEU A 191 11.74 -5.85 3.02
N PHE A 192 12.90 -6.47 2.89
CA PHE A 192 13.63 -7.09 4.00
C PHE A 192 15.13 -7.09 3.75
N GLU A 193 15.92 -7.24 4.82
CA GLU A 193 17.37 -7.41 4.72
C GLU A 193 17.70 -8.89 4.82
N ARG A 194 18.67 -9.34 4.01
CA ARG A 194 19.24 -10.68 4.09
C ARG A 194 20.67 -10.63 3.57
N ASP A 195 21.59 -11.24 4.30
CA ASP A 195 23.00 -11.40 3.91
C ASP A 195 23.69 -10.05 3.56
N GLY A 196 23.31 -8.97 4.25
CA GLY A 196 23.83 -7.60 4.04
C GLY A 196 23.26 -6.87 2.81
N GLU A 197 22.27 -7.46 2.14
CA GLU A 197 21.58 -6.88 1.00
C GLU A 197 20.12 -6.58 1.35
N VAL A 198 19.54 -5.56 0.70
CA VAL A 198 18.09 -5.34 0.74
C VAL A 198 17.44 -6.16 -0.37
N TRP A 199 16.36 -6.85 -0.04
CA TRP A 199 15.57 -7.65 -0.95
C TRP A 199 14.14 -7.13 -1.03
N ALA A 200 13.57 -7.21 -2.23
CA ALA A 200 12.14 -7.11 -2.45
C ALA A 200 11.60 -8.49 -2.79
N ALA A 201 10.53 -8.92 -2.13
CA ALA A 201 9.70 -10.05 -2.53
C ALA A 201 8.30 -9.57 -2.93
N TRP A 202 7.68 -10.19 -3.94
CA TRP A 202 6.39 -9.76 -4.48
C TRP A 202 5.57 -10.93 -5.03
N LEU A 203 4.27 -10.69 -5.18
CA LEU A 203 3.36 -11.53 -5.97
C LEU A 203 3.47 -11.15 -7.44
N ASP A 204 3.73 -12.16 -8.26
CA ASP A 204 4.07 -12.05 -9.68
C ASP A 204 3.05 -12.81 -10.54
N GLY A 205 2.36 -12.06 -11.38
CA GLY A 205 1.24 -12.52 -12.20
C GLY A 205 1.59 -12.87 -13.63
N ARG A 206 2.86 -13.00 -14.02
CA ARG A 206 3.25 -13.21 -15.43
C ARG A 206 2.59 -14.43 -16.10
N ALA A 207 2.21 -15.44 -15.29
CA ALA A 207 1.56 -16.65 -15.78
C ALA A 207 0.02 -16.51 -15.87
N MET A 208 -0.56 -15.40 -15.41
CA MET A 208 -2.00 -15.09 -15.45
C MET A 208 -2.46 -14.50 -16.80
N THR A 209 -1.61 -14.54 -17.83
CA THR A 209 -1.97 -14.15 -19.20
C THR A 209 -3.00 -15.09 -19.84
N VAL A 210 -3.29 -16.22 -19.20
CA VAL A 210 -4.35 -17.16 -19.55
C VAL A 210 -5.33 -17.35 -18.38
N PRO A 211 -6.61 -17.66 -18.64
CA PRO A 211 -7.58 -17.93 -17.58
C PRO A 211 -7.09 -19.03 -16.62
N GLY A 212 -7.06 -18.73 -15.32
CA GLY A 212 -6.63 -19.69 -14.29
C GLY A 212 -5.12 -19.88 -14.18
N GLY A 213 -4.32 -19.05 -14.86
CA GLY A 213 -2.88 -19.02 -14.65
C GLY A 213 -2.51 -18.74 -13.19
N PRO A 214 -1.39 -19.29 -12.66
CA PRO A 214 -1.04 -19.13 -11.26
C PRO A 214 -0.36 -17.77 -10.97
N MET A 215 -0.52 -17.31 -9.72
CA MET A 215 0.38 -16.32 -9.12
C MET A 215 1.59 -17.03 -8.51
N SER A 216 2.75 -16.38 -8.53
CA SER A 216 3.97 -16.89 -7.89
C SER A 216 4.60 -15.83 -6.98
N VAL A 217 5.37 -16.26 -5.97
CA VAL A 217 6.23 -15.35 -5.21
C VAL A 217 7.59 -15.28 -5.89
N ARG A 218 8.09 -14.08 -6.09
CA ARG A 218 9.46 -13.82 -6.56
C ARG A 218 10.18 -12.87 -5.64
N ALA A 219 11.50 -12.88 -5.70
CA ALA A 219 12.33 -11.95 -4.97
C ALA A 219 13.59 -11.55 -5.75
N ARG A 220 14.11 -10.36 -5.48
CA ARG A 220 15.34 -9.84 -6.06
C ARG A 220 16.02 -8.89 -5.07
N SER A 221 17.35 -8.98 -4.98
CA SER A 221 18.14 -7.99 -4.24
C SER A 221 18.13 -6.65 -5.00
N LEU A 222 18.08 -5.57 -4.25
CA LEU A 222 18.15 -4.22 -4.80
C LEU A 222 19.61 -3.91 -5.18
N PRO A 223 19.83 -3.13 -6.25
CA PRO A 223 21.18 -2.72 -6.65
C PRO A 223 21.69 -1.55 -5.77
N VAL A 224 21.65 -1.73 -4.44
CA VAL A 224 22.12 -0.76 -3.45
C VAL A 224 22.74 -1.50 -2.26
N ALA A 225 23.87 -0.99 -1.76
CA ALA A 225 24.51 -1.53 -0.57
C ALA A 225 23.88 -0.96 0.70
N VAL A 226 23.70 -1.81 1.72
CA VAL A 226 23.46 -1.34 3.09
C VAL A 226 24.81 -0.88 3.63
N SER A 227 25.01 0.43 3.80
CA SER A 227 26.19 0.94 4.49
C SER A 227 26.17 0.39 5.91
N ALA A 228 27.23 -0.34 6.31
CA ALA A 228 27.40 -0.76 7.69
C ALA A 228 27.29 0.48 8.59
N ALA A 229 26.44 0.42 9.61
CA ALA A 229 26.36 1.49 10.61
C ALA A 229 27.76 1.72 11.14
N GLY A 230 28.32 2.91 10.89
CA GLY A 230 29.66 3.27 11.35
C GLY A 230 29.71 3.07 12.85
N GLY A 231 30.48 2.07 13.28
CA GLY A 231 30.78 1.87 14.69
C GLY A 231 31.45 3.14 15.21
N THR A 232 30.82 3.77 16.20
CA THR A 232 31.46 4.78 17.04
C THR A 232 32.52 4.14 17.92
#